data_AF-A0A7L3V3Y6-F1
#
_entry.id   AF-A0A7L3V3Y6-F1
#
_cell.length_a   1.000
_cell.length_b   1.000
_cell.length_c   1.000
_cell.angle_alpha   90.00
_cell.angle_beta   90.00
_cell.angle_gamma   90.00
#
_symmetry.space_group_name_H-M   'P 1'
#
loop_
_entity.id
_entity.type
_entity.pdbx_description
1 polymer ?
#
loop_
_entity_poly.entity_id
_entity_poly.type
_entity_poly.pdbx_seq_one_letter_code
_entity_poly.pdbx_strand_id
1 'polypeptide(L)'
;PPGTPEPPPQPGALTVPGEAGGAVLGPLQPWSRYRLQVLVFNGRGAGPPSAEIHFHTPEGVPGPPEELRVERLGDTALSLEWRRPR
;
A
#
# COMPACT_ATOMS: atom_id res chain seq x y z
N PRO A 1 25.87 -15.81 -17.29
CA PRO A 1 25.87 -14.35 -17.52
C PRO A 1 26.26 -13.61 -16.22
N PRO A 2 27.10 -12.56 -16.27
CA PRO A 2 27.50 -11.85 -15.07
C PRO A 2 26.24 -11.25 -14.43
N GLY A 3 26.06 -11.51 -13.13
CA GLY A 3 24.83 -11.22 -12.41
C GLY A 3 24.41 -9.75 -12.57
N THR A 4 23.13 -9.54 -12.82
CA THR A 4 22.51 -8.21 -12.80
C THR A 4 22.94 -7.52 -11.51
N PRO A 5 23.60 -6.34 -11.58
CA PRO A 5 24.13 -5.70 -10.38
C PRO A 5 22.97 -5.36 -9.45
N GLU A 6 22.91 -5.95 -8.27
CA GLU A 6 21.84 -5.66 -7.32
C GLU A 6 21.98 -4.21 -6.82
N PRO A 7 20.95 -3.36 -6.97
CA PRO A 7 21.00 -2.02 -6.41
C PRO A 7 21.01 -2.11 -4.88
N PRO A 8 21.61 -1.14 -4.18
CA PRO A 8 21.58 -1.13 -2.72
C PRO A 8 20.13 -1.22 -2.22
N PRO A 9 19.85 -2.02 -1.17
CA PRO A 9 18.50 -2.15 -0.64
C PRO A 9 18.01 -0.79 -0.14
N GLN A 10 16.97 -0.28 -0.79
CA GLN A 10 16.32 0.98 -0.44
C GLN A 10 14.93 0.67 0.13
N PRO A 11 14.56 1.25 1.29
CA PRO A 11 13.20 1.11 1.81
C PRO A 11 12.18 1.60 0.79
N GLY A 12 11.22 0.74 0.43
CA GLY A 12 10.17 1.08 -0.53
C GLY A 12 10.56 0.97 -2.01
N ALA A 13 11.72 0.40 -2.33
CA ALA A 13 12.11 0.09 -3.71
C ALA A 13 11.85 -1.38 -4.06
N LEU A 14 11.33 -1.62 -5.26
CA LEU A 14 11.16 -2.95 -5.84
C LEU A 14 12.06 -3.07 -7.08
N THR A 15 13.01 -3.99 -7.03
CA THR A 15 13.87 -4.30 -8.17
C THR A 15 13.23 -5.39 -9.02
N VAL A 16 13.10 -5.14 -10.32
CA VAL A 16 12.58 -6.10 -11.28
C VAL A 16 13.59 -6.41 -12.39
N PRO A 17 13.53 -7.60 -13.01
CA PRO A 17 14.33 -7.92 -14.19
C PRO A 17 14.09 -6.90 -15.32
N GLY A 18 15.14 -6.61 -16.11
CA GLY A 18 15.05 -5.60 -17.17
C GLY A 18 14.07 -5.97 -18.29
N GLU A 19 13.83 -7.26 -18.50
CA GLU A 19 12.83 -7.80 -19.43
C GLU A 19 11.39 -7.81 -18.88
N ALA A 20 11.17 -7.47 -17.61
CA ALA A 20 9.84 -7.47 -17.03
C ALA A 20 9.00 -6.29 -17.56
N GLY A 21 7.82 -6.58 -18.09
CA GLY A 21 6.85 -5.55 -18.51
C GLY A 21 6.05 -4.91 -17.36
N GLY A 22 6.22 -5.40 -16.13
CA GLY A 22 5.48 -4.90 -14.97
C GLY A 22 5.85 -5.61 -13.66
N ALA A 23 5.33 -5.08 -12.56
CA ALA A 23 5.60 -5.55 -11.21
C ALA A 23 4.39 -5.28 -10.28
N VAL A 24 4.30 -6.01 -9.18
CA VAL A 24 3.30 -5.78 -8.13
C VAL A 24 3.97 -5.12 -6.93
N LEU A 25 3.48 -3.95 -6.54
CA LEU A 25 3.97 -3.20 -5.39
C LEU A 25 3.05 -3.43 -4.17
N GLY A 26 3.60 -3.88 -3.05
CA GLY A 26 2.84 -4.06 -1.81
C GLY A 26 3.58 -4.77 -0.68
N PRO A 27 2.97 -4.87 0.53
CA PRO A 27 1.65 -4.33 0.90
C PRO A 27 1.69 -2.80 1.08
N LEU A 28 0.68 -2.10 0.56
CA LEU A 28 0.51 -0.66 0.72
C LEU A 28 -0.58 -0.38 1.76
N GLN A 29 -0.48 0.76 2.45
CA GLN A 29 -1.51 1.19 3.39
C GLN A 29 -2.77 1.60 2.63
N PRO A 30 -3.97 1.14 3.01
CA PRO A 30 -5.21 1.58 2.39
C PRO A 30 -5.44 3.09 2.58
N TRP A 31 -6.27 3.67 1.73
CA TRP A 31 -6.62 5.10 1.76
C TRP A 31 -5.41 6.06 1.92
N SER A 32 -4.27 5.72 1.33
CA SER A 32 -3.03 6.46 1.46
C SER A 32 -2.52 6.94 0.11
N ARG A 33 -1.94 8.15 0.10
CA ARG A 33 -1.34 8.73 -1.09
C ARG A 33 0.11 8.26 -1.24
N TYR A 34 0.44 7.74 -2.41
CA TYR A 34 1.78 7.30 -2.76
C TYR A 34 2.34 8.09 -3.95
N ARG A 35 3.67 8.13 -3.99
CA ARG A 35 4.50 8.75 -5.03
C ARG A 35 5.43 7.66 -5.57
N LEU A 36 5.43 7.44 -6.88
CA LEU A 36 6.20 6.37 -7.52
C LEU A 36 7.04 6.92 -8.67
N GLN A 37 8.28 6.43 -8.74
CA GLN A 37 9.22 6.68 -9.82
C GLN A 37 9.90 5.36 -10.19
N VAL A 38 10.24 5.20 -11.47
CA VAL A 38 10.97 4.07 -12.00
C VAL A 38 12.36 4.55 -12.41
N LEU A 39 13.39 3.81 -12.00
CA LEU A 39 14.76 4.04 -12.45
C LEU A 39 15.32 2.75 -13.05
N VAL A 40 16.21 2.92 -14.01
CA VAL A 40 17.00 1.82 -14.56
C VAL A 40 18.41 1.91 -13.97
N PHE A 41 19.05 0.78 -13.69
CA PHE A 41 20.44 0.76 -13.26
C PHE A 41 21.23 -0.28 -14.06
N ASN A 42 22.53 -0.09 -14.15
CA ASN A 42 23.47 -1.05 -14.71
C ASN A 42 24.77 -1.04 -13.90
N GLY A 43 25.80 -1.78 -14.35
CA GLY A 43 27.07 -1.88 -13.63
C GLY A 43 27.85 -0.56 -13.49
N ARG A 44 27.42 0.52 -14.16
CA ARG A 44 27.99 1.87 -14.05
C ARG A 44 27.19 2.76 -13.09
N GLY A 45 25.98 2.37 -12.69
CA GLY A 45 25.13 3.12 -11.77
C GLY A 45 23.67 3.20 -12.22
N ALA A 46 22.89 4.00 -11.49
CA ALA A 46 21.50 4.30 -11.80
C ALA A 46 21.38 5.43 -12.85
N GLY A 47 20.44 5.28 -13.77
CA GLY A 47 20.01 6.32 -14.68
C GLY A 47 19.05 7.31 -14.01
N PRO A 48 18.63 8.36 -14.74
CA PRO A 48 17.67 9.33 -14.22
C PRO A 48 16.32 8.66 -13.92
N PRO A 49 15.61 9.11 -12.87
CA PRO A 49 14.28 8.60 -12.56
C PRO A 49 13.28 9.02 -13.64
N SER A 50 12.24 8.22 -13.81
CA SER A 50 11.08 8.56 -14.62
C SER A 50 10.34 9.78 -14.08
N ALA A 51 9.40 10.29 -14.89
CA ALA A 51 8.36 11.16 -14.38
C ALA A 51 7.60 10.47 -13.24
N GLU A 52 7.07 11.30 -12.37
CA GLU A 52 6.42 10.86 -11.16
C GLU A 52 4.96 10.54 -11.34
N ILE A 53 4.54 9.45 -10.71
CA ILE A 53 3.14 9.08 -10.62
C ILE A 53 2.67 9.25 -9.18
N HIS A 54 1.54 9.94 -9.04
CA HIS A 54 0.82 10.07 -7.77
C HIS A 54 -0.45 9.24 -7.84
N PHE A 55 -0.70 8.41 -6.84
CA PHE A 55 -1.91 7.62 -6.76
C PHE A 55 -2.39 7.47 -5.31
N HIS A 56 -3.67 7.15 -5.16
CA HIS A 56 -4.25 6.76 -3.88
C HIS A 56 -4.54 5.27 -3.93
N THR A 57 -4.18 4.57 -2.86
CA THR A 57 -4.63 3.19 -2.69
C THR A 57 -6.14 3.16 -2.42
N PRO A 58 -6.84 2.09 -2.83
CA PRO A 58 -8.23 1.88 -2.46
C PRO A 58 -8.45 1.94 -0.94
N GLU A 59 -9.69 2.17 -0.54
CA GLU A 59 -10.13 1.98 0.84
C GLU A 59 -9.93 0.51 1.24
N GLY A 60 -9.57 0.29 2.50
CA GLY A 60 -9.49 -1.04 3.08
C GLY A 60 -10.87 -1.57 3.45
N VAL A 61 -10.91 -2.78 3.99
CA VAL A 61 -12.09 -3.25 4.71
C VAL A 61 -12.22 -2.38 5.98
N PRO A 62 -13.36 -1.71 6.22
CA PRO A 62 -13.55 -0.95 7.46
C PRO A 62 -13.37 -1.87 8.65
N GLY A 63 -12.69 -1.38 9.70
CA GLY A 63 -12.58 -2.11 10.95
C GLY A 63 -13.96 -2.31 11.63
N PRO A 64 -14.01 -3.07 12.74
CA PRO A 64 -15.21 -3.11 13.56
C PRO A 64 -15.53 -1.71 14.11
N PRO A 65 -16.82 -1.40 14.34
CA PRO A 65 -17.21 -0.13 14.94
C PRO A 65 -16.61 0.01 16.35
N GLU A 66 -16.20 1.23 16.69
CA GLU A 66 -15.66 1.50 18.03
C GLU A 66 -16.80 1.70 19.03
N GLU A 67 -16.55 1.39 20.30
CA GLU A 67 -17.49 1.68 21.41
C GLU A 67 -18.90 1.12 21.18
N LEU A 68 -19.02 -0.10 20.65
CA LEU A 68 -20.32 -0.76 20.50
C LEU A 68 -20.97 -0.98 21.88
N ARG A 69 -22.04 -0.26 22.14
CA ARG A 69 -22.91 -0.40 23.31
C ARG A 69 -24.21 -1.05 22.88
N VAL A 70 -24.63 -2.02 23.68
CA VAL A 70 -25.89 -2.74 23.48
C VAL A 70 -26.69 -2.62 24.77
N GLU A 71 -27.90 -2.09 24.66
CA GLU A 71 -28.82 -1.98 25.79
C GLU A 71 -30.11 -2.75 25.47
N ARG A 72 -30.58 -3.55 26.42
CA ARG A 72 -31.83 -4.28 26.26
C ARG A 72 -33.00 -3.39 26.65
N LEU A 73 -33.86 -3.09 25.68
CA LEU A 73 -35.07 -2.29 25.89
C LEU A 73 -36.30 -3.14 26.25
N GLY A 74 -36.25 -4.46 25.99
CA GLY A 74 -37.31 -5.42 26.33
C GLY A 74 -37.00 -6.83 25.82
N ASP A 75 -38.00 -7.72 25.84
CA ASP A 75 -37.81 -9.10 25.39
C ASP A 75 -37.59 -9.25 23.88
N THR A 76 -37.96 -8.24 23.10
CA THR A 76 -37.85 -8.22 21.63
C THR A 76 -37.14 -6.97 21.08
N ALA A 77 -36.55 -6.14 21.93
CA ALA A 77 -35.98 -4.85 21.53
C ALA A 77 -34.60 -4.60 22.17
N LEU A 78 -33.67 -4.11 21.34
CA LEU A 78 -32.32 -3.71 21.73
C LEU A 78 -32.03 -2.30 21.16
N SER A 79 -31.31 -1.48 21.94
CA SER A 79 -30.67 -0.25 21.49
C SER A 79 -29.20 -0.53 21.19
N LEU A 80 -28.71 0.01 20.07
CA LEU A 80 -27.33 -0.11 19.64
C LEU A 80 -26.75 1.28 19.42
N GLU A 81 -25.62 1.58 20.06
CA GLU A 81 -24.86 2.81 19.86
C GLU A 81 -23.40 2.44 19.55
N TRP A 82 -22.79 3.08 18.55
CA TRP A 82 -21.40 2.86 18.20
C TRP A 82 -20.77 4.07 17.50
N ARG A 83 -19.44 4.10 17.46
CA ARG A 83 -18.63 5.10 16.74
C ARG A 83 -18.03 4.49 15.48
N ARG A 84 -17.70 5.36 14.51
CA ARG A 84 -17.11 4.95 13.24
C ARG A 84 -15.82 4.14 13.45
N PRO A 85 -15.56 3.11 12.61
CA PRO A 85 -14.26 2.46 12.57
C PRO A 85 -13.14 3.47 12.29
N ARG A 86 -11.93 3.17 12.76
CA ARG A 86 -10.72 3.92 12.37
C ARG A 86 -10.23 3.56 10.98
#